data_AF-A0A7V6XKP9-F1
#
_entry.id   AF-A0A7V6XKP9-F1
#
_cell.length_a   1.000
_cell.length_b   1.000
_cell.length_c   1.000
_cell.angle_alpha   90.00
_cell.angle_beta   90.00
_cell.angle_gamma   90.00
#
_symmetry.space_group_name_H-M   'P 1'
#
loop_
_entity.id
_entity.type
_entity.pdbx_description
1 polymer ?
#
loop_
_entity_poly.entity_id
_entity_poly.type
_entity_poly.pdbx_seq_one_letter_code
_entity_poly.pdbx_strand_id
1 'polypeptide(L)'
;NITLFLTIGNKLEDAEELVSAIKNIIDNYAQSNKISIKNSNSSFITTDIPKQMMTPRDAFFADKETTNLKESVGQICGEVIAPYPPGIPLICPGEKITKDVIDNIRFLKEENIPFQGPSDKTLKNIKVIK
;
A
#
# COMPACT_ATOMS: atom_id res chain seq x y z
N ASN A 1 -14.66 2.06 0.38
CA ASN A 1 -15.32 3.07 -0.48
C ASN A 1 -15.06 2.68 -1.94
N ILE A 2 -15.88 3.14 -2.87
CA ILE A 2 -15.65 2.98 -4.32
C ILE A 2 -15.57 4.40 -4.89
N THR A 3 -14.56 4.68 -5.72
CA THR A 3 -14.37 5.97 -6.37
C THR A 3 -14.58 5.80 -7.87
N LEU A 4 -15.35 6.71 -8.47
CA LEU A 4 -15.72 6.67 -9.87
C LEU A 4 -15.30 7.98 -10.53
N PHE A 5 -14.67 7.90 -11.70
CA PHE A 5 -14.31 9.06 -12.50
C PHE A 5 -15.36 9.24 -13.60
N LEU A 6 -16.22 10.23 -13.44
CA LEU A 6 -17.18 10.66 -14.46
C LEU A 6 -16.59 11.84 -15.21
N THR A 7 -16.27 11.63 -16.49
CA THR A 7 -15.55 12.61 -17.33
C THR A 7 -16.32 12.87 -18.63
N ILE A 8 -15.78 13.74 -19.50
CA ILE A 8 -16.36 14.00 -20.84
C ILE A 8 -16.43 12.76 -21.74
N GLY A 9 -15.72 11.68 -21.39
CA GLY A 9 -15.78 10.41 -22.10
C GLY A 9 -17.00 9.56 -21.74
N ASN A 10 -17.77 9.96 -20.73
CA ASN A 10 -18.94 9.21 -20.27
C ASN A 10 -20.22 9.81 -20.82
N LYS A 11 -21.18 8.93 -21.11
CA LYS A 11 -22.55 9.30 -21.47
C LYS A 11 -23.50 8.99 -20.32
N LEU A 12 -24.75 9.43 -20.48
CA LEU A 12 -25.80 9.15 -19.50
C LEU A 12 -26.05 7.64 -19.38
N GLU A 13 -25.97 6.92 -20.50
CA GLU A 13 -26.21 5.47 -20.55
C GLU A 13 -25.20 4.69 -19.69
N ASP A 14 -23.93 5.14 -19.64
CA ASP A 14 -22.89 4.51 -18.79
C ASP A 14 -23.25 4.62 -17.29
N ALA A 15 -23.80 5.76 -16.88
CA ALA A 15 -24.21 5.99 -15.50
C ALA A 15 -25.46 5.15 -15.14
N GLU A 16 -26.40 5.01 -16.08
CA GLU A 16 -27.58 4.18 -15.91
C GLU A 16 -27.21 2.69 -15.79
N GLU A 17 -26.28 2.21 -16.62
CA GLU A 17 -25.78 0.85 -16.57
C GLU A 17 -25.07 0.57 -15.24
N LEU A 18 -24.25 1.50 -14.75
CA LEU A 18 -23.62 1.40 -13.43
C LEU A 18 -24.67 1.29 -12.31
N VAL A 19 -25.69 2.14 -12.31
CA VAL A 19 -26.76 2.10 -11.29
C VAL A 19 -27.51 0.77 -11.35
N SER A 20 -27.80 0.26 -12.55
CA SER A 20 -28.43 -1.04 -12.75
C SER A 20 -27.57 -2.19 -12.22
N ALA A 21 -26.26 -2.18 -12.52
CA ALA A 21 -25.32 -3.19 -12.03
C ALA A 21 -25.22 -3.19 -10.49
N ILE A 22 -25.17 -2.01 -9.86
CA ILE A 22 -25.14 -1.91 -8.38
C ILE A 22 -26.43 -2.47 -7.77
N LYS A 23 -27.61 -2.16 -8.33
CA LYS A 23 -28.89 -2.72 -7.88
C LYS A 23 -28.90 -4.25 -7.98
N ASN A 24 -28.46 -4.79 -9.11
CA ASN A 24 -28.34 -6.24 -9.31
C ASN A 24 -27.41 -6.88 -8.26
N ILE A 25 -26.29 -6.25 -7.93
CA ILE A 25 -25.39 -6.75 -6.87
C ILE A 25 -26.12 -6.77 -5.53
N ILE A 26 -26.84 -5.70 -5.17
CA ILE A 26 -27.60 -5.61 -3.91
C ILE A 26 -28.65 -6.73 -3.83
N ASP A 27 -29.42 -6.93 -4.90
CA ASP A 27 -30.50 -7.92 -4.95
C ASP A 27 -29.96 -9.35 -4.82
N ASN A 28 -28.81 -9.64 -5.44
CA ASN A 28 -28.14 -10.94 -5.30
C ASN A 28 -27.51 -11.13 -3.92
N TYR A 29 -26.93 -10.08 -3.34
CA TYR A 29 -26.25 -10.14 -2.04
C TYR A 29 -27.24 -10.29 -0.88
N ALA A 30 -28.44 -9.72 -0.99
CA ALA A 30 -29.52 -9.90 -0.01
C ALA A 30 -29.95 -11.38 0.14
N GLN A 31 -29.67 -12.22 -0.85
CA GLN A 31 -30.01 -13.65 -0.84
C GLN A 31 -28.90 -14.54 -0.26
N SER A 32 -27.66 -14.04 -0.13
CA SER A 32 -26.51 -14.80 0.39
C SER A 32 -26.12 -14.34 1.79
N ASN A 33 -26.43 -15.14 2.81
CA ASN A 33 -26.19 -14.82 4.22
C ASN A 33 -24.70 -14.60 4.60
N LYS A 34 -24.47 -13.54 5.39
CA LYS A 34 -23.40 -13.29 6.39
C LYS A 34 -21.94 -13.61 5.99
N ILE A 35 -21.28 -12.65 5.36
CA ILE A 35 -19.83 -12.45 5.56
C ILE A 35 -19.64 -11.56 6.78
N SER A 36 -18.97 -12.08 7.80
CA SER A 36 -18.54 -11.31 8.96
C SER A 36 -17.47 -10.31 8.54
N ILE A 37 -17.84 -9.05 8.36
CA ILE A 37 -16.90 -7.97 8.11
C ILE A 37 -16.14 -7.74 9.42
N LYS A 38 -14.87 -8.16 9.48
CA LYS A 38 -13.97 -7.64 10.51
C LYS A 38 -13.81 -6.16 10.22
N ASN A 39 -14.44 -5.31 11.04
CA ASN A 39 -14.13 -3.90 11.10
C ASN A 39 -12.73 -3.76 11.70
N SER A 40 -11.70 -3.98 10.87
CA SER A 40 -10.34 -3.58 11.20
C SER A 40 -10.32 -2.06 11.11
N ASN A 41 -10.57 -1.38 12.23
CA ASN A 41 -10.13 -0.01 12.42
C ASN A 41 -8.59 -0.06 12.40
N SER A 42 -7.99 -0.16 11.21
CA SER A 42 -6.54 -0.23 11.02
C SER A 42 -5.96 1.18 11.12
N SER A 43 -6.16 1.83 12.26
CA SER A 43 -5.48 3.07 12.61
C SER A 43 -4.09 2.75 13.18
N PHE A 44 -3.26 2.13 12.34
CA PHE A 44 -1.81 2.03 12.55
C PHE A 44 -1.13 2.41 11.24
N ILE A 45 -1.11 3.72 10.99
CA ILE A 45 -0.13 4.34 10.12
C ILE A 45 0.50 5.41 10.98
N THR A 46 1.77 5.22 11.35
CA THR A 46 2.52 6.18 12.16
C THR A 46 2.58 7.53 11.46
N THR A 47 2.43 8.61 12.20
CA THR A 47 2.48 9.99 11.70
C THR A 47 3.89 10.50 11.43
N ASP A 48 4.90 9.75 11.85
CA ASP A 48 6.28 10.19 11.75
C ASP A 48 6.84 9.92 10.36
N ILE A 49 7.20 11.01 9.68
CA ILE A 49 7.80 10.98 8.35
C ILE A 49 9.24 10.44 8.49
N PRO A 50 9.61 9.36 7.78
CA PRO A 50 10.97 8.85 7.80
C PRO A 50 11.99 9.93 7.45
N LYS A 51 13.12 9.93 8.15
CA LYS A 51 14.18 10.92 7.88
C LYS A 51 14.79 10.68 6.51
N GLN A 52 14.76 11.69 5.65
CA GLN A 52 15.46 11.69 4.37
C GLN A 52 16.97 11.76 4.59
N MET A 53 17.70 10.75 4.12
CA MET A 53 19.17 10.64 4.23
C MET A 53 19.88 11.00 2.92
N MET A 54 19.18 10.87 1.79
CA MET A 54 19.65 11.26 0.46
C MET A 54 18.47 11.70 -0.41
N THR A 55 18.74 12.33 -1.56
CA THR A 55 17.64 12.68 -2.47
C THR A 55 17.07 11.41 -3.13
N PRO A 56 15.78 11.39 -3.49
CA PRO A 56 15.20 10.27 -4.24
C PRO A 56 15.95 10.00 -5.56
N ARG A 57 16.51 11.05 -6.18
CA ARG A 57 17.35 10.93 -7.38
C ARG A 57 18.62 10.16 -7.08
N ASP A 58 19.35 10.52 -6.03
CA ASP A 58 20.60 9.85 -5.67
C ASP A 58 20.33 8.40 -5.27
N ALA A 59 19.29 8.15 -4.48
CA ALA A 59 18.86 6.81 -4.10
C ALA A 59 18.49 5.94 -5.32
N PHE A 60 17.88 6.56 -6.35
CA PHE A 60 17.54 5.86 -7.57
C PHE A 60 18.78 5.37 -8.33
N PHE A 61 19.83 6.20 -8.44
CA PHE A 61 21.06 5.86 -9.16
C PHE A 61 22.12 5.13 -8.31
N ALA A 62 21.99 5.16 -6.99
CA ALA A 62 22.92 4.47 -6.10
C ALA A 62 22.83 2.95 -6.25
N ASP A 63 23.97 2.30 -5.98
CA ASP A 63 24.06 0.86 -5.88
C ASP A 63 23.19 0.35 -4.72
N LYS A 64 22.50 -0.76 -4.97
CA LYS A 64 21.56 -1.36 -4.02
C LYS A 64 22.00 -2.77 -3.70
N GLU A 65 21.71 -3.20 -2.48
CA GLU A 65 21.82 -4.58 -2.07
C GLU A 65 20.54 -5.06 -1.41
N THR A 66 20.34 -6.38 -1.41
CA THR A 66 19.18 -7.01 -0.81
C THR A 66 19.55 -7.51 0.58
N THR A 67 18.75 -7.15 1.57
CA THR A 67 18.92 -7.57 2.97
C THR A 67 17.60 -8.09 3.54
N ASN A 68 17.64 -8.76 4.68
CA ASN A 68 16.43 -9.15 5.39
C ASN A 68 15.69 -7.91 5.91
N LEU A 69 14.36 -7.90 5.79
CA LEU A 69 13.54 -6.78 6.24
C LEU A 69 13.81 -6.40 7.71
N LYS A 70 14.00 -7.38 8.60
CA LYS A 70 14.27 -7.14 10.02
C LYS A 70 15.65 -6.54 10.28
N GLU A 71 16.63 -6.87 9.43
CA GLU A 71 18.02 -6.43 9.56
C GLU A 71 18.25 -5.05 8.94
N SER A 72 17.30 -4.57 8.14
CA SER A 72 17.38 -3.30 7.43
C SER A 72 17.23 -2.04 8.29
N VAL A 73 16.88 -2.20 9.58
CA VAL A 73 16.68 -1.06 10.50
C VAL A 73 17.98 -0.25 10.60
N GLY A 74 17.86 1.05 10.33
CA GLY A 74 18.96 2.00 10.36
C GLY A 74 19.61 2.24 9.00
N GLN A 75 19.40 1.36 8.02
CA GLN A 75 19.90 1.51 6.66
C GLN A 75 19.06 2.49 5.84
N ILE A 76 19.56 2.86 4.67
CA ILE A 76 18.85 3.75 3.73
C ILE A 76 18.04 2.87 2.77
N CYS A 77 16.75 3.13 2.69
CA CYS A 77 15.85 2.39 1.81
C CYS A 77 16.23 2.59 0.34
N GLY A 78 16.20 1.50 -0.44
CA GLY A 78 16.52 1.49 -1.87
C GLY A 78 15.32 1.26 -2.79
N GLU A 79 14.12 1.09 -2.24
CA GLU A 79 12.89 0.86 -3.01
C GLU A 79 11.68 1.54 -2.35
N VAL A 80 10.55 1.58 -3.07
CA VAL A 80 9.30 2.12 -2.51
C VAL A 80 8.54 0.99 -1.83
N ILE A 81 8.00 1.24 -0.65
CA ILE A 81 7.06 0.32 0.02
C ILE A 81 5.77 1.07 0.32
N ALA A 82 4.71 0.77 -0.43
CA ALA A 82 3.40 1.41 -0.28
C ALA A 82 2.31 0.36 -0.04
N PRO A 83 1.62 0.35 1.12
CA PRO A 83 0.44 -0.48 1.32
C PRO A 83 -0.72 0.01 0.46
N TYR A 84 -1.55 -0.91 -0.03
CA TYR A 84 -2.76 -0.60 -0.76
C TYR A 84 -3.97 -1.36 -0.20
N PRO A 85 -5.04 -0.67 0.21
CA PRO A 85 -5.21 0.78 0.29
C PRO A 85 -4.38 1.42 1.43
N PRO A 86 -4.05 2.74 1.41
CA PRO A 86 -4.48 3.77 0.45
C PRO A 86 -3.60 3.95 -0.80
N GLY A 87 -2.45 3.28 -0.90
CA GLY A 87 -1.51 3.43 -2.01
C GLY A 87 -0.48 4.55 -1.83
N ILE A 88 -0.26 5.01 -0.60
CA ILE A 88 0.76 6.01 -0.26
C ILE A 88 1.99 5.29 0.31
N PRO A 89 3.22 5.67 -0.09
CA PRO A 89 4.43 5.08 0.48
C PRO A 89 4.52 5.23 2.00
N LEU A 90 4.84 4.13 2.69
CA LEU A 90 5.34 4.16 4.07
C LEU A 90 6.80 4.60 4.12
N ILE A 91 7.56 4.23 3.10
CA ILE A 91 8.96 4.60 2.94
C ILE A 91 9.34 4.66 1.46
N CYS A 92 10.16 5.64 1.13
CA CYS A 92 10.70 5.91 -0.21
C CYS A 92 12.21 5.66 -0.26
N PRO A 93 12.77 5.46 -1.47
CA PRO A 93 14.21 5.41 -1.67
C PRO A 93 14.89 6.66 -1.13
N GLY A 94 15.95 6.46 -0.35
CA GLY A 94 16.73 7.54 0.25
C GLY A 94 16.29 7.94 1.65
N GLU A 95 15.22 7.36 2.18
CA GLU A 95 14.79 7.53 3.56
C GLU A 95 15.40 6.47 4.47
N LYS A 96 15.60 6.82 5.74
CA LYS A 96 16.10 5.89 6.76
C LYS A 96 15.01 4.92 7.17
N ILE A 97 15.30 3.63 7.10
CA ILE A 97 14.42 2.58 7.61
C ILE A 97 14.45 2.62 9.14
N THR A 98 13.34 2.95 9.78
CA THR A 98 13.20 2.93 11.24
C THR A 98 12.54 1.64 11.70
N LYS A 99 12.64 1.35 13.00
CA LYS A 99 11.92 0.22 13.59
C LYS A 99 10.41 0.36 13.40
N ASP A 100 9.88 1.58 13.54
CA ASP A 100 8.45 1.85 13.36
C ASP A 100 7.97 1.53 11.94
N VAL A 101 8.77 1.84 10.91
CA VAL A 101 8.46 1.45 9.52
C VAL A 101 8.33 -0.08 9.40
N ILE A 102 9.26 -0.84 10.01
CA ILE A 102 9.23 -2.31 9.99
C ILE A 102 8.01 -2.86 10.75
N ASP A 103 7.70 -2.30 11.92
CA ASP A 103 6.57 -2.71 12.74
C ASP A 103 5.24 -2.45 12.03
N ASN A 104 5.09 -1.29 11.33
CA ASN A 104 3.94 -1.02 10.47
C ASN A 104 3.82 -2.01 9.32
N ILE A 105 4.92 -2.28 8.60
CA ILE A 105 4.91 -3.24 7.49
C ILE A 105 4.45 -4.62 7.98
N ARG A 106 4.94 -5.06 9.14
CA ARG A 106 4.55 -6.34 9.74
C ARG A 106 3.07 -6.37 10.10
N PHE A 107 2.57 -5.34 10.77
CA PHE A 107 1.16 -5.23 11.14
C PHE A 107 0.24 -5.31 9.91
N LEU A 108 0.54 -4.53 8.86
CA LEU A 108 -0.25 -4.51 7.64
C LEU A 108 -0.19 -5.84 6.87
N LYS A 109 0.94 -6.57 6.94
CA LYS A 109 1.03 -7.94 6.41
C LYS A 109 0.15 -8.92 7.19
N GLU A 110 0.09 -8.81 8.52
CA GLU A 110 -0.78 -9.64 9.37
C GLU A 110 -2.26 -9.39 9.06
N GLU A 111 -2.63 -8.17 8.67
CA GLU A 111 -3.97 -7.79 8.18
C GLU A 111 -4.22 -8.15 6.70
N ASN A 112 -3.28 -8.84 6.04
CA ASN A 112 -3.34 -9.21 4.61
C ASN A 112 -3.50 -8.02 3.65
N ILE A 113 -2.98 -6.85 4.04
CA ILE A 113 -2.96 -5.67 3.17
C ILE A 113 -1.82 -5.83 2.15
N PRO A 114 -2.10 -5.81 0.84
CA PRO A 114 -1.07 -5.94 -0.17
C PRO A 114 -0.19 -4.69 -0.26
N PHE A 115 1.03 -4.87 -0.77
CA PHE A 115 1.99 -3.79 -0.97
C PHE A 115 2.34 -3.62 -2.45
N GLN A 116 2.57 -2.38 -2.86
CA GLN A 116 3.07 -1.97 -4.16
C GLN A 116 4.47 -1.38 -4.01
N GLY A 117 5.36 -1.72 -4.95
CA GLY A 117 6.74 -1.23 -4.97
C GLY A 117 7.81 -2.25 -4.58
N PRO A 118 7.66 -3.06 -3.51
CA PRO A 118 8.69 -4.00 -3.09
C PRO A 118 9.09 -4.96 -4.21
N SER A 119 10.39 -5.13 -4.42
CA SER A 119 10.92 -6.12 -5.35
C SER A 119 10.61 -7.56 -4.91
N ASP A 120 10.57 -7.81 -3.60
CA ASP A 120 10.04 -9.04 -3.02
C ASP A 120 8.60 -8.84 -2.53
N LYS A 121 7.63 -9.43 -3.24
CA LYS A 121 6.20 -9.36 -2.90
C LYS A 121 5.88 -9.95 -1.52
N THR A 122 6.72 -10.85 -1.01
CA THR A 122 6.53 -11.43 0.32
C THR A 122 7.09 -10.54 1.42
N LEU A 123 7.83 -9.48 1.09
CA LEU A 123 8.50 -8.59 2.03
C LEU A 123 9.28 -9.38 3.10
N LYS A 124 10.00 -10.43 2.66
CA LYS A 124 11.02 -11.09 3.49
C LYS A 124 12.34 -10.34 3.38
N ASN A 125 12.64 -9.88 2.17
CA ASN A 125 13.80 -9.06 1.87
C ASN A 125 13.40 -7.68 1.36
N ILE A 126 14.32 -6.74 1.49
CA ILE A 126 14.17 -5.36 1.02
C ILE A 126 15.48 -4.91 0.38
N LYS A 127 15.41 -4.00 -0.59
CA LYS A 127 16.57 -3.31 -1.14
C LYS A 127 16.97 -2.12 -0.28
N VAL A 128 18.25 -2.03 0.03
CA VAL A 128 18.89 -0.90 0.74
C VAL A 128 20.00 -0.33 -0.12
N ILE A 129 20.36 0.93 0.14
CA ILE A 129 21.51 1.57 -0.50
C ILE A 129 22.79 1.03 0.13
N LYS A 130 23.80 0.74 -0.71
CA LYS A 130 25.14 0.37 -0.27
C LYS A 130 25.93 1.53 0.33
#